data_AF-A0A536ZPH1-F1
#
_entry.id   AF-A0A536ZPH1-F1
#
_cell.length_a   1.000
_cell.length_b   1.000
_cell.length_c   1.000
_cell.angle_alpha   90.00
_cell.angle_beta   90.00
_cell.angle_gamma   90.00
#
_symmetry.space_group_name_H-M   'P 1'
#
loop_
_entity.id
_entity.type
_entity.pdbx_description
1 polymer ?
#
loop_
_entity_poly.entity_id
_entity_poly.type
_entity_poly.pdbx_seq_one_letter_code
_entity_poly.pdbx_strand_id
1 'polypeptide(L)'
;PSDFDEASFIVDVVRGLVEDAVPPSEIALLYRSNAQSRVLEHALFNAGMPYRVYGGMRFFERAEIKHALAYLRLLAAPDDDGAFLRVVNFPPRGVGARTLEALQDRARSTGTSLWQAARLATVGGKPGASVAAFMKQIEAMRAATAELPLAETVEHVIYTSGLREHYGAEKDAQDRIENLQELVNAAESFVREADFQVAGAAEVETGDALIAFLAHAALEAGETQAAEGHSALQLMTVHAAKGLEFHTVFVTGLEEGLFPHENSLSEYDGVEEERRLAYVAITRARRRLYLTHAQSRMLHGWLRYNIASRFLDELPDGLVRWLSPIRGVPPAQDIDAEIGATRNDAMAERSGWRIGQSVKHTKFGLGIIIDAEGRGNDARVQVNFREAGVKWLALEYAKLQPA
;
A
#
# COMPACT_ATOMS: atom_id res chain seq x y z
N PRO A 1 3.78 -5.78 -15.63
CA PRO A 1 3.42 -4.43 -15.16
C PRO A 1 3.27 -4.41 -13.65
N SER A 2 3.73 -3.32 -13.03
CA SER A 2 3.59 -3.04 -11.61
C SER A 2 2.21 -2.44 -11.27
N ASP A 3 1.92 -2.31 -9.99
CA ASP A 3 0.82 -1.51 -9.44
C ASP A 3 0.97 -0.01 -9.72
N PHE A 4 2.21 0.50 -9.77
CA PHE A 4 2.49 1.86 -10.25
C PHE A 4 2.16 2.04 -11.74
N ASP A 5 2.46 1.03 -12.57
CA ASP A 5 2.09 1.05 -14.00
C ASP A 5 0.55 1.03 -14.16
N GLU A 6 -0.15 0.25 -13.33
CA GLU A 6 -1.61 0.22 -13.29
C GLU A 6 -2.18 1.59 -12.93
N ALA A 7 -1.67 2.23 -11.87
CA ALA A 7 -2.12 3.56 -11.46
C ALA A 7 -1.82 4.64 -12.50
N SER A 8 -0.64 4.60 -13.13
CA SER A 8 -0.26 5.53 -14.20
C SER A 8 -1.15 5.39 -15.42
N PHE A 9 -1.44 4.15 -15.84
CA PHE A 9 -2.39 3.87 -16.92
C PHE A 9 -3.78 4.46 -16.62
N ILE A 10 -4.26 4.31 -15.39
CA ILE A 10 -5.56 4.87 -14.99
C ILE A 10 -5.54 6.40 -15.08
N VAL A 11 -4.49 7.05 -14.59
CA VAL A 11 -4.33 8.52 -14.71
C VAL A 11 -4.40 8.97 -16.17
N ASP A 12 -3.69 8.29 -17.07
CA ASP A 12 -3.65 8.63 -18.49
C ASP A 12 -5.01 8.48 -19.16
N VAL A 13 -5.72 7.36 -18.90
CA VAL A 13 -7.06 7.13 -19.45
C VAL A 13 -8.06 8.13 -18.89
N VAL A 14 -8.01 8.43 -17.58
CA VAL A 14 -8.89 9.44 -16.99
C VAL A 14 -8.65 10.81 -17.59
N ARG A 15 -7.39 11.20 -17.81
CA ARG A 15 -7.07 12.47 -18.47
C ARG A 15 -7.73 12.58 -19.84
N GLY A 16 -7.59 11.54 -20.66
CA GLY A 16 -8.26 11.48 -21.97
C GLY A 16 -9.78 11.52 -21.88
N LEU A 17 -10.39 10.87 -20.87
CA LEU A 17 -11.84 10.93 -20.63
C LEU A 17 -12.31 12.34 -20.26
N VAL A 18 -11.54 13.05 -19.45
CA VAL A 18 -11.84 14.43 -19.05
C VAL A 18 -11.70 15.38 -20.25
N GLU A 19 -10.69 15.16 -21.10
CA GLU A 19 -10.55 15.86 -22.39
C GLU A 19 -11.73 15.58 -23.33
N ASP A 20 -12.26 14.35 -23.32
CA ASP A 20 -13.50 13.94 -24.01
C ASP A 20 -14.79 14.46 -23.32
N ALA A 21 -14.68 15.40 -22.37
CA ALA A 21 -15.77 16.01 -21.62
C ALA A 21 -16.60 15.05 -20.74
N VAL A 22 -16.03 13.92 -20.31
CA VAL A 22 -16.63 13.11 -19.24
C VAL A 22 -16.38 13.79 -17.89
N PRO A 23 -17.42 14.14 -17.11
CA PRO A 23 -17.22 14.77 -15.81
C PRO A 23 -16.45 13.84 -14.85
N PRO A 24 -15.43 14.31 -14.12
CA PRO A 24 -14.71 13.49 -13.13
C PRO A 24 -15.63 12.81 -12.10
N SER A 25 -16.74 13.45 -11.72
CA SER A 25 -17.75 12.88 -10.81
C SER A 25 -18.50 11.67 -11.36
N GLU A 26 -18.47 11.46 -12.67
CA GLU A 26 -19.07 10.32 -13.38
C GLU A 26 -18.04 9.22 -13.69
N ILE A 27 -16.84 9.32 -13.11
CA ILE A 27 -15.77 8.33 -13.24
C ILE A 27 -15.46 7.76 -11.86
N ALA A 28 -15.52 6.43 -11.73
CA ALA A 28 -15.24 5.72 -10.49
C ALA A 28 -14.08 4.74 -10.60
N LEU A 29 -13.26 4.68 -9.57
CA LEU A 29 -12.18 3.70 -9.36
C LEU A 29 -12.61 2.76 -8.22
N LEU A 30 -12.80 1.50 -8.55
CA LEU A 30 -13.25 0.46 -7.63
C LEU A 30 -12.10 -0.49 -7.30
N TYR A 31 -11.82 -0.66 -6.02
CA TYR A 31 -10.84 -1.59 -5.48
C TYR A 31 -11.46 -2.55 -4.47
N ARG A 32 -10.79 -3.67 -4.19
CA ARG A 32 -11.32 -4.71 -3.28
C ARG A 32 -10.99 -4.43 -1.82
N SER A 33 -9.79 -3.94 -1.52
CA SER A 33 -9.33 -3.56 -0.16
C SER A 33 -8.89 -2.09 -0.10
N ASN A 34 -9.07 -1.47 1.06
CA ASN A 34 -8.66 -0.09 1.33
C ASN A 34 -7.15 0.12 1.26
N ALA A 35 -6.34 -0.93 1.41
CA ALA A 35 -4.88 -0.85 1.25
C ALA A 35 -4.49 -0.45 -0.19
N GLN A 36 -5.27 -0.89 -1.20
CA GLN A 36 -5.02 -0.56 -2.60
C GLN A 36 -5.21 0.94 -2.92
N SER A 37 -5.97 1.67 -2.09
CA SER A 37 -6.27 3.08 -2.38
C SER A 37 -5.00 3.93 -2.35
N ARG A 38 -3.99 3.60 -1.55
CA ARG A 38 -2.78 4.43 -1.37
C ARG A 38 -2.05 4.73 -2.68
N VAL A 39 -1.77 3.70 -3.49
CA VAL A 39 -1.03 3.84 -4.76
C VAL A 39 -1.85 4.65 -5.77
N LEU A 40 -3.17 4.45 -5.80
CA LEU A 40 -4.09 5.21 -6.65
C LEU A 40 -4.18 6.67 -6.20
N GLU A 41 -4.34 6.92 -4.90
CA GLU A 41 -4.35 8.26 -4.30
C GLU A 41 -3.05 9.01 -4.61
N HIS A 42 -1.89 8.35 -4.49
CA HIS A 42 -0.58 8.91 -4.85
C HIS A 42 -0.52 9.39 -6.30
N ALA A 43 -0.90 8.51 -7.22
CA ALA A 43 -0.82 8.78 -8.64
C ALA A 43 -1.76 9.92 -9.05
N LEU A 44 -2.96 9.97 -8.47
CA LEU A 44 -3.91 11.06 -8.69
C LEU A 44 -3.43 12.38 -8.10
N PHE A 45 -2.86 12.35 -6.89
CA PHE A 45 -2.28 13.53 -6.24
C PHE A 45 -1.14 14.12 -7.07
N ASN A 46 -0.17 13.31 -7.48
CA ASN A 46 0.96 13.73 -8.30
C ASN A 46 0.52 14.25 -9.68
N ALA A 47 -0.58 13.71 -10.22
CA ALA A 47 -1.17 14.17 -11.48
C ALA A 47 -2.01 15.45 -11.32
N GLY A 48 -2.16 16.00 -10.12
CA GLY A 48 -3.01 17.16 -9.84
C GLY A 48 -4.50 16.89 -10.06
N MET A 49 -4.92 15.62 -9.98
CA MET A 49 -6.28 15.19 -10.31
C MET A 49 -7.15 15.13 -9.05
N PRO A 50 -8.24 15.93 -8.96
CA PRO A 50 -9.11 15.92 -7.79
C PRO A 50 -9.82 14.58 -7.61
N TYR A 51 -9.79 14.05 -6.39
CA TYR A 51 -10.44 12.79 -6.05
C TYR A 51 -11.15 12.83 -4.69
N ARG A 52 -12.12 11.93 -4.51
CA ARG A 52 -12.89 11.74 -3.28
C ARG A 52 -13.00 10.26 -2.97
N VAL A 53 -12.66 9.88 -1.75
CA VAL A 53 -12.87 8.52 -1.22
C VAL A 53 -14.30 8.43 -0.67
N TYR A 54 -15.13 7.56 -1.23
CA TYR A 54 -16.52 7.36 -0.82
C TYR A 54 -16.63 6.20 0.17
N GLY A 55 -17.38 6.41 1.26
CA GLY A 55 -17.62 5.38 2.28
C GLY A 55 -16.38 5.02 3.11
N GLY A 56 -15.31 5.82 3.05
CA GLY A 56 -14.06 5.60 3.77
C GLY A 56 -13.29 6.89 3.99
N MET A 57 -12.22 6.82 4.79
CA MET A 57 -11.28 7.92 5.03
C MET A 57 -10.11 7.82 4.04
N ARG A 58 -9.57 8.97 3.64
CA ARG A 58 -8.29 9.04 2.89
C ARG A 58 -7.19 8.36 3.67
N PHE A 59 -6.18 7.84 2.98
CA PHE A 59 -5.09 7.08 3.60
C PHE A 59 -4.51 7.80 4.84
N PHE A 60 -4.05 9.04 4.68
CA PHE A 60 -3.45 9.82 5.77
C PHE A 60 -4.44 10.30 6.85
N GLU A 61 -5.75 10.13 6.64
CA GLU A 61 -6.77 10.49 7.62
C GLU A 61 -7.18 9.35 8.55
N ARG A 62 -6.82 8.11 8.21
CA ARG A 62 -7.13 6.89 8.99
C ARG A 62 -6.48 6.93 10.38
N ALA A 63 -7.16 6.39 11.38
CA ALA A 63 -6.72 6.51 12.78
C ALA A 63 -5.32 5.91 12.99
N GLU A 64 -5.09 4.70 12.48
CA GLU A 64 -3.83 3.96 12.55
C GLU A 64 -2.66 4.70 11.89
N ILE A 65 -2.85 5.20 10.68
CA ILE A 65 -1.83 5.95 9.94
C ILE A 65 -1.46 7.21 10.73
N LYS A 66 -2.48 7.90 11.19
CA LYS A 66 -2.35 9.22 11.78
C LYS A 66 -1.73 9.03 13.20
N HIS A 67 -1.96 7.92 13.91
CA HIS A 67 -1.23 7.55 15.13
C HIS A 67 0.24 7.25 14.85
N ALA A 68 0.55 6.46 13.81
CA ALA A 68 1.94 6.19 13.41
C ALA A 68 2.68 7.50 13.04
N LEU A 69 2.05 8.39 12.28
CA LEU A 69 2.59 9.72 11.97
C LEU A 69 2.82 10.58 13.21
N ALA A 70 1.97 10.50 14.23
CA ALA A 70 2.19 11.24 15.47
C ALA A 70 3.42 10.73 16.25
N TYR A 71 3.66 9.42 16.27
CA TYR A 71 4.91 8.89 16.81
C TYR A 71 6.13 9.39 16.01
N LEU A 72 6.08 9.31 14.69
CA LEU A 72 7.15 9.78 13.80
C LEU A 72 7.43 11.28 13.98
N ARG A 73 6.37 12.10 14.14
CA ARG A 73 6.50 13.52 14.46
C ARG A 73 7.21 13.78 15.78
N LEU A 74 6.97 12.98 16.81
CA LEU A 74 7.70 13.10 18.09
C LEU A 74 9.17 12.70 17.98
N LEU A 75 9.51 11.75 17.10
CA LEU A 75 10.90 11.40 16.82
C LEU A 75 11.63 12.56 16.13
N ALA A 76 10.98 13.22 15.17
CA ALA A 76 11.53 14.38 14.48
C ALA A 76 11.60 15.61 15.40
N ALA A 77 10.48 15.96 16.03
CA ALA A 77 10.30 17.14 16.88
C ALA A 77 9.58 16.77 18.19
N PRO A 78 10.31 16.51 19.29
CA PRO A 78 9.72 16.15 20.58
C PRO A 78 8.77 17.22 21.16
N ASP A 79 8.95 18.48 20.79
CA ASP A 79 8.13 19.61 21.25
C ASP A 79 6.79 19.77 20.49
N ASP A 80 6.43 18.80 19.64
CA ASP A 80 5.14 18.76 18.95
C ASP A 80 3.99 18.34 19.90
N ASP A 81 3.37 19.33 20.52
CA ASP A 81 2.27 19.14 21.48
C ASP A 81 1.06 18.41 20.86
N GLY A 82 0.78 18.62 19.57
CA GLY A 82 -0.33 17.98 18.87
C GLY A 82 -0.09 16.49 18.70
N ALA A 83 1.13 16.11 18.31
CA ALA A 83 1.55 14.72 18.25
C ALA A 83 1.58 14.09 19.65
N PHE A 84 2.11 14.79 20.65
CA PHE A 84 2.19 14.33 22.03
C PHE A 84 0.81 13.95 22.58
N LEU A 85 -0.15 14.88 22.55
CA LEU A 85 -1.50 14.65 23.08
C LEU A 85 -2.21 13.48 22.43
N ARG A 86 -1.86 13.20 21.17
CA ARG A 86 -2.49 12.14 20.40
C ARG A 86 -2.04 10.75 20.81
N VAL A 87 -0.74 10.57 21.07
CA VAL A 87 -0.18 9.22 21.29
C VAL A 87 0.29 8.95 22.72
N VAL A 88 0.35 9.96 23.60
CA VAL A 88 0.75 9.78 25.01
C VAL A 88 -0.06 8.69 25.74
N ASN A 89 -1.34 8.51 25.38
CA ASN A 89 -2.19 7.46 25.92
C ASN A 89 -2.68 6.46 24.86
N PHE A 90 -2.03 6.38 23.69
CA PHE A 90 -2.41 5.45 22.63
C PHE A 90 -1.19 4.64 22.13
N PRO A 91 -1.15 3.29 22.24
CA PRO A 91 -2.11 2.42 22.92
C PRO A 91 -2.35 2.79 24.40
N PRO A 92 -3.44 2.31 25.05
CA PRO A 92 -3.80 2.71 26.41
C PRO A 92 -2.68 2.47 27.44
N ARG A 93 -2.22 3.54 28.09
CA ARG A 93 -1.14 3.51 29.11
C ARG A 93 -1.60 3.92 30.52
N GLY A 94 -2.90 4.14 30.69
CA GLY A 94 -3.47 4.58 31.97
C GLY A 94 -3.21 6.06 32.28
N VAL A 95 -2.97 6.88 31.26
CA VAL A 95 -2.86 8.34 31.38
C VAL A 95 -4.27 8.94 31.21
N GLY A 96 -4.87 9.35 32.32
CA GLY A 96 -6.24 9.89 32.33
C GLY A 96 -6.32 11.39 31.99
N ALA A 97 -7.53 11.86 31.66
CA ALA A 97 -7.80 13.26 31.28
C ALA A 97 -7.25 14.28 32.29
N ARG A 98 -7.45 14.07 33.60
CA ARG A 98 -6.91 14.96 34.66
C ARG A 98 -5.38 15.09 34.63
N THR A 99 -4.68 14.03 34.26
CA THR A 99 -3.20 14.06 34.16
C THR A 99 -2.78 14.89 32.95
N LEU A 100 -3.51 14.78 31.84
CA LEU A 100 -3.27 15.56 30.63
C LEU A 100 -3.59 17.04 30.85
N GLU A 101 -4.70 17.36 31.49
CA GLU A 101 -5.08 18.73 31.86
C GLU A 101 -4.02 19.38 32.75
N ALA A 102 -3.57 18.68 33.81
CA ALA A 102 -2.52 19.18 34.69
C ALA A 102 -1.18 19.42 33.95
N LEU A 103 -0.86 18.56 32.98
CA LEU A 103 0.34 18.72 32.16
C LEU A 103 0.20 19.91 31.19
N GLN A 104 -0.96 20.09 30.57
CA GLN A 104 -1.27 21.23 29.70
C GLN A 104 -1.24 22.56 30.45
N ASP A 105 -1.85 22.62 31.64
CA ASP A 105 -1.85 23.82 32.48
C ASP A 105 -0.43 24.18 32.90
N ARG A 106 0.40 23.19 33.25
CA ARG A 106 1.81 23.41 33.54
C ARG A 106 2.54 23.98 32.34
N ALA A 107 2.48 23.32 31.19
CA ALA A 107 3.09 23.77 29.95
C ALA A 107 2.72 25.23 29.61
N ARG A 108 1.44 25.59 29.74
CA ARG A 108 0.96 26.97 29.58
C ARG A 108 1.55 27.93 30.61
N SER A 109 1.58 27.55 31.88
CA SER A 109 2.09 28.40 32.97
C SER A 109 3.60 28.65 32.87
N THR A 110 4.37 27.70 32.32
CA THR A 110 5.83 27.79 32.18
C THR A 110 6.27 28.25 30.79
N GLY A 111 5.35 28.36 29.83
CA GLY A 111 5.67 28.72 28.44
C GLY A 111 6.54 27.68 27.74
N THR A 112 6.38 26.41 28.09
CA THR A 112 7.17 25.28 27.56
C THR A 112 6.28 24.30 26.81
N SER A 113 6.86 23.42 25.98
CA SER A 113 6.11 22.30 25.37
C SER A 113 5.60 21.31 26.42
N LEU A 114 4.65 20.45 26.05
CA LEU A 114 4.17 19.34 26.86
C LEU A 114 5.29 18.35 27.17
N TRP A 115 6.20 18.13 26.21
CA TRP A 115 7.37 17.27 26.41
C TRP A 115 8.30 17.82 27.50
N GLN A 116 8.62 19.11 27.42
CA GLN A 116 9.44 19.81 28.42
C GLN A 116 8.75 19.84 29.79
N ALA A 117 7.45 20.14 29.82
CA ALA A 117 6.65 20.12 31.03
C ALA A 117 6.61 18.72 31.67
N ALA A 118 6.51 17.66 30.86
CA ALA A 118 6.48 16.27 31.33
C ALA A 118 7.85 15.85 31.89
N ARG A 119 8.94 16.26 31.25
CA ARG A 119 10.32 16.00 31.71
C ARG A 119 10.60 16.63 33.08
N LEU A 120 10.07 17.84 33.31
CA LEU A 120 10.26 18.59 34.54
C LEU A 120 9.24 18.21 35.64
N ALA A 121 8.19 17.48 35.29
CA ALA A 121 7.13 17.13 36.21
C ALA A 121 7.42 15.81 36.93
N THR A 122 7.53 15.89 38.26
CA THR A 122 7.23 14.76 39.14
C THR A 122 5.72 14.58 39.18
N VAL A 123 5.12 14.10 38.09
CA VAL A 123 3.73 13.66 38.11
C VAL A 123 3.66 12.49 39.10
N GLY A 124 2.97 12.68 40.22
CA GLY A 124 2.89 11.67 41.28
C GLY A 124 2.02 10.49 40.86
N GLY A 125 2.33 9.30 41.39
CA GLY A 125 1.52 8.10 41.21
C GLY A 125 1.65 7.42 39.84
N LYS A 126 0.75 6.47 39.59
CA LYS A 126 0.77 5.61 38.39
C LYS A 126 0.72 6.40 37.06
N PRO A 127 -0.10 7.45 36.89
CA PRO A 127 -0.15 8.19 35.62
C PRO A 127 1.17 8.88 35.27
N GLY A 128 1.90 9.38 36.27
CA GLY A 128 3.21 9.99 36.03
C GLY A 128 4.29 8.99 35.63
N ALA A 129 4.30 7.82 36.26
CA ALA A 129 5.15 6.73 35.83
C ALA A 129 4.85 6.30 34.38
N SER A 130 3.57 6.28 33.97
CA SER A 130 3.17 5.99 32.58
C SER A 130 3.67 7.05 31.59
N VAL A 131 3.58 8.34 31.92
CA VAL A 131 4.11 9.43 31.07
C VAL A 131 5.63 9.35 30.97
N ALA A 132 6.33 9.11 32.08
CA ALA A 132 7.78 8.94 32.08
C ALA A 132 8.23 7.70 31.26
N ALA A 133 7.49 6.59 31.37
CA ALA A 133 7.74 5.40 30.58
C ALA A 133 7.52 5.66 29.08
N PHE A 134 6.47 6.40 28.71
CA PHE A 134 6.21 6.82 27.34
C PHE A 134 7.35 7.70 26.79
N MET A 135 7.80 8.71 27.55
CA MET A 135 8.93 9.55 27.13
C MET A 135 10.20 8.73 26.91
N LYS A 136 10.52 7.84 27.84
CA LYS A 136 11.67 6.93 27.70
C LYS A 136 11.54 6.02 26.46
N GLN A 137 10.32 5.59 26.14
CA GLN A 137 10.05 4.78 24.94
C GLN A 137 10.34 5.58 23.66
N ILE A 138 9.91 6.85 23.59
CA ILE A 138 10.19 7.74 22.45
C ILE A 138 11.70 8.02 22.31
N GLU A 139 12.39 8.32 23.42
CA GLU A 139 13.84 8.53 23.40
C GLU A 139 14.60 7.27 22.95
N ALA A 140 14.15 6.08 23.40
CA ALA A 140 14.72 4.81 22.97
C ALA A 140 14.49 4.53 21.48
N MET A 141 13.27 4.81 20.97
CA MET A 141 12.98 4.72 19.53
C MET A 141 13.90 5.64 18.73
N ARG A 142 14.00 6.92 19.14
CA ARG A 142 14.86 7.91 18.45
C ARG A 142 16.32 7.47 18.39
N ALA A 143 16.85 6.90 19.47
CA ALA A 143 18.21 6.39 19.50
C ALA A 143 18.39 5.13 18.62
N ALA A 144 17.40 4.23 18.62
CA ALA A 144 17.44 3.00 17.84
C ALA A 144 17.30 3.22 16.33
N THR A 145 16.62 4.29 15.91
CA THR A 145 16.34 4.58 14.50
C THR A 145 17.27 5.63 13.89
N ALA A 146 18.27 6.14 14.63
CA ALA A 146 19.12 7.23 14.15
C ALA A 146 19.85 6.94 12.83
N GLU A 147 20.28 5.69 12.64
CA GLU A 147 21.04 5.21 11.47
C GLU A 147 20.22 4.27 10.57
N LEU A 148 18.91 4.13 10.82
CA LEU A 148 18.07 3.23 10.04
C LEU A 148 17.48 3.95 8.83
N PRO A 149 17.36 3.30 7.66
CA PRO A 149 16.58 3.83 6.54
C PRO A 149 15.15 4.23 6.95
N LEU A 150 14.53 5.15 6.20
CA LEU A 150 13.21 5.69 6.57
C LEU A 150 12.14 4.60 6.71
N ALA A 151 12.08 3.64 5.78
CA ALA A 151 11.12 2.53 5.85
C ALA A 151 11.32 1.68 7.11
N GLU A 152 12.58 1.37 7.45
CA GLU A 152 12.93 0.63 8.67
C GLU A 152 12.62 1.45 9.93
N THR A 153 12.82 2.77 9.91
CA THR A 153 12.42 3.69 10.98
C THR A 153 10.90 3.63 11.22
N VAL A 154 10.10 3.69 10.16
CA VAL A 154 8.64 3.60 10.23
C VAL A 154 8.20 2.24 10.78
N GLU A 155 8.76 1.15 10.27
CA GLU A 155 8.47 -0.21 10.75
C GLU A 155 8.85 -0.38 12.22
N HIS A 156 10.04 0.08 12.61
CA HIS A 156 10.53 0.02 13.99
C HIS A 156 9.59 0.78 14.94
N VAL A 157 9.13 1.98 14.55
CA VAL A 157 8.17 2.77 15.33
C VAL A 157 6.84 2.05 15.46
N ILE A 158 6.28 1.50 14.38
CA ILE A 158 5.02 0.76 14.40
C ILE A 158 5.07 -0.43 15.35
N TYR A 159 6.19 -1.15 15.36
CA TYR A 159 6.41 -2.30 16.24
C TYR A 159 6.62 -1.87 17.70
N THR A 160 7.62 -1.03 17.96
CA THR A 160 8.03 -0.67 19.32
C THR A 160 7.02 0.20 20.06
N SER A 161 6.21 1.00 19.37
CA SER A 161 5.10 1.77 19.96
C SER A 161 3.96 0.90 20.51
N GLY A 162 3.87 -0.36 20.06
CA GLY A 162 2.75 -1.27 20.35
C GLY A 162 1.53 -1.05 19.44
N LEU A 163 1.63 -0.22 18.39
CA LEU A 163 0.51 0.04 17.47
C LEU A 163 0.07 -1.24 16.75
N ARG A 164 1.02 -2.03 16.25
CA ARG A 164 0.71 -3.29 15.55
C ARG A 164 -0.03 -4.28 16.44
N GLU A 165 0.44 -4.46 17.68
CA GLU A 165 -0.20 -5.34 18.66
C GLU A 165 -1.60 -4.84 19.02
N HIS A 166 -1.74 -3.54 19.29
CA HIS A 166 -3.01 -2.94 19.67
C HIS A 166 -4.08 -3.11 18.60
N TYR A 167 -3.76 -2.76 17.35
CA TYR A 167 -4.70 -2.94 16.24
C TYR A 167 -4.90 -4.40 15.85
N GLY A 168 -3.91 -5.26 16.07
CA GLY A 168 -4.02 -6.70 15.89
C GLY A 168 -5.06 -7.38 16.79
N ALA A 169 -5.46 -6.73 17.88
CA ALA A 169 -6.48 -7.22 18.80
C ALA A 169 -7.91 -6.71 18.47
N GLU A 170 -8.08 -5.85 17.46
CA GLU A 170 -9.39 -5.31 17.05
C GLU A 170 -10.13 -6.22 16.05
N LYS A 171 -11.43 -5.95 15.83
CA LYS A 171 -12.25 -6.71 14.87
C LYS A 171 -11.78 -6.54 13.42
N ASP A 172 -11.32 -5.35 13.06
CA ASP A 172 -10.81 -5.00 11.73
C ASP A 172 -9.27 -5.04 11.70
N ALA A 173 -8.68 -5.93 12.50
CA ALA A 173 -7.24 -6.03 12.72
C ALA A 173 -6.45 -6.14 11.41
N GLN A 174 -6.93 -6.98 10.49
CA GLN A 174 -6.28 -7.22 9.20
C GLN A 174 -6.14 -5.91 8.44
N ASP A 175 -7.25 -5.27 8.06
CA ASP A 175 -7.26 -3.99 7.32
C ASP A 175 -6.37 -2.91 7.96
N ARG A 176 -6.40 -2.77 9.29
CA ARG A 176 -5.57 -1.77 9.98
C ARG A 176 -4.09 -2.11 9.93
N ILE A 177 -3.71 -3.37 10.08
CA ILE A 177 -2.33 -3.83 9.94
C ILE A 177 -1.86 -3.63 8.50
N GLU A 178 -2.70 -3.94 7.51
CA GLU A 178 -2.40 -3.70 6.10
C GLU A 178 -2.12 -2.21 5.85
N ASN A 179 -2.96 -1.31 6.36
CA ASN A 179 -2.75 0.13 6.25
C ASN A 179 -1.42 0.57 6.87
N LEU A 180 -1.07 0.07 8.06
CA LEU A 180 0.21 0.38 8.70
C LEU A 180 1.40 -0.09 7.85
N GLN A 181 1.29 -1.24 7.20
CA GLN A 181 2.34 -1.73 6.32
C GLN A 181 2.41 -0.92 5.01
N GLU A 182 1.30 -0.42 4.49
CA GLU A 182 1.31 0.53 3.37
C GLU A 182 2.00 1.85 3.72
N LEU A 183 2.03 2.26 5.01
CA LEU A 183 2.81 3.41 5.43
C LEU A 183 4.32 3.14 5.32
N VAL A 184 4.77 1.91 5.60
CA VAL A 184 6.16 1.48 5.41
C VAL A 184 6.52 1.48 3.91
N ASN A 185 5.65 0.93 3.06
CA ASN A 185 5.85 0.93 1.61
C ASN A 185 5.90 2.36 1.03
N ALA A 186 5.06 3.26 1.56
CA ALA A 186 5.04 4.67 1.17
C ALA A 186 6.36 5.36 1.53
N ALA A 187 6.93 5.06 2.70
CA ALA A 187 8.24 5.57 3.09
C ALA A 187 9.37 5.04 2.18
N GLU A 188 9.34 3.75 1.82
CA GLU A 188 10.32 3.17 0.89
C GLU A 188 10.22 3.81 -0.51
N SER A 189 9.00 4.01 -1.00
CA SER A 189 8.75 4.62 -2.31
C SER A 189 9.12 6.10 -2.34
N PHE A 190 8.86 6.83 -1.25
CA PHE A 190 9.26 8.23 -1.11
C PHE A 190 10.78 8.42 -1.22
N VAL A 191 11.57 7.57 -0.55
CA VAL A 191 13.04 7.63 -0.65
C VAL A 191 13.49 7.33 -2.08
N ARG A 192 12.94 6.29 -2.71
CA ARG A 192 13.25 5.97 -4.11
C ARG A 192 12.94 7.15 -5.04
N GLU A 193 11.76 7.75 -4.93
CA GLU A 193 11.37 8.91 -5.74
C GLU A 193 12.27 10.14 -5.49
N ALA A 194 12.67 10.38 -4.24
CA ALA A 194 13.58 11.46 -3.88
C ALA A 194 14.99 11.23 -4.47
N ASP A 195 15.51 10.01 -4.41
CA ASP A 195 16.81 9.66 -5.00
C ASP A 195 16.84 9.90 -6.52
N PHE A 196 15.72 9.61 -7.20
CA PHE A 196 15.59 9.89 -8.65
C PHE A 196 15.55 11.39 -8.97
N GLN A 197 14.98 12.22 -8.10
CA GLN A 197 14.91 13.67 -8.30
C GLN A 197 16.24 14.37 -7.96
N VAL A 198 17.04 13.77 -7.08
CA VAL A 198 18.29 14.33 -6.54
C VAL A 198 19.53 13.61 -7.09
N ALA A 199 19.43 12.99 -8.28
CA ALA A 199 20.56 12.39 -8.99
C ALA A 199 21.69 13.42 -9.24
N GLY A 200 22.55 13.60 -8.24
CA GLY A 200 23.60 14.62 -8.20
C GLY A 200 23.95 15.22 -6.82
N ALA A 201 23.20 14.98 -5.72
CA ALA A 201 23.56 15.52 -4.41
C ALA A 201 23.57 14.45 -3.29
N ALA A 202 24.40 14.72 -2.28
CA ALA A 202 24.86 13.85 -1.20
C ALA A 202 23.78 12.98 -0.52
N GLU A 203 24.24 11.87 0.07
CA GLU A 203 23.48 11.03 1.01
C GLU A 203 22.59 11.90 1.90
N VAL A 204 21.27 11.82 1.71
CA VAL A 204 20.32 12.54 2.55
C VAL A 204 20.40 11.90 3.93
N GLU A 205 20.82 12.65 4.95
CA GLU A 205 20.82 12.16 6.32
C GLU A 205 19.41 11.65 6.69
N THR A 206 19.33 10.52 7.38
CA THR A 206 18.05 9.88 7.78
C THR A 206 17.07 10.85 8.44
N GLY A 207 17.57 11.80 9.23
CA GLY A 207 16.76 12.84 9.89
C GLY A 207 16.06 13.77 8.91
N ASP A 208 16.73 14.14 7.81
CA ASP A 208 16.18 15.00 6.77
C ASP A 208 15.13 14.25 5.95
N ALA A 209 15.34 12.96 5.68
CA ALA A 209 14.37 12.12 4.99
C ALA A 209 13.05 11.98 5.78
N LEU A 210 13.12 11.81 7.10
CA LEU A 210 11.93 11.73 7.96
C LEU A 210 11.15 13.05 7.95
N ILE A 211 11.83 14.19 8.08
CA ILE A 211 11.18 15.51 8.07
C ILE A 211 10.52 15.77 6.72
N ALA A 212 11.23 15.49 5.61
CA ALA A 212 10.71 15.64 4.26
C ALA A 212 9.47 14.74 4.02
N PHE A 213 9.51 13.49 4.46
CA PHE A 213 8.37 12.58 4.37
C PHE A 213 7.16 13.07 5.17
N LEU A 214 7.37 13.56 6.41
CA LEU A 214 6.30 14.12 7.22
C LEU A 214 5.68 15.37 6.61
N ALA A 215 6.49 16.22 5.97
CA ALA A 215 6.01 17.39 5.24
C ALA A 215 5.18 16.98 4.01
N HIS A 216 5.66 16.00 3.24
CA HIS A 216 4.93 15.46 2.09
C HIS A 216 3.59 14.83 2.51
N ALA A 217 3.58 14.01 3.56
CA ALA A 217 2.36 13.41 4.11
C ALA A 217 1.35 14.48 4.60
N ALA A 218 1.83 15.60 5.14
CA ALA A 218 0.97 16.71 5.56
C ALA A 218 0.34 17.45 4.37
N LEU A 219 1.09 17.63 3.27
CA LEU A 219 0.57 18.21 2.02
C LEU A 219 -0.49 17.31 1.39
N GLU A 220 -0.21 16.02 1.24
CA GLU A 220 -1.16 15.04 0.66
C GLU A 220 -2.44 14.93 1.50
N ALA A 221 -2.36 15.10 2.83
CA ALA A 221 -3.52 15.14 3.70
C ALA A 221 -4.36 16.44 3.54
N GLY A 222 -3.75 17.56 3.13
CA GLY A 222 -4.36 18.89 3.14
C GLY A 222 -4.86 19.45 1.80
N GLU A 223 -4.17 19.17 0.68
CA GLU A 223 -4.34 19.93 -0.57
C GLU A 223 -5.41 19.40 -1.53
N THR A 224 -5.78 18.13 -1.47
CA THR A 224 -6.62 17.47 -2.49
C THR A 224 -8.10 17.38 -2.12
N GLN A 225 -8.59 18.15 -1.14
CA GLN A 225 -10.04 18.29 -1.00
C GLN A 225 -10.59 19.07 -2.20
N ALA A 226 -11.22 18.35 -3.14
CA ALA A 226 -12.25 18.96 -3.95
C ALA A 226 -13.30 19.51 -2.97
N ALA A 227 -13.27 20.82 -2.75
CA ALA A 227 -14.22 21.52 -1.90
C ALA A 227 -15.64 21.09 -2.28
N GLU A 228 -16.57 21.08 -1.32
CA GLU A 228 -17.97 20.76 -1.60
C GLU A 228 -18.45 21.48 -2.87
N GLY A 229 -18.96 20.71 -3.84
CA GLY A 229 -19.38 21.21 -5.15
C GLY A 229 -18.38 21.11 -6.30
N HIS A 230 -17.11 20.72 -6.07
CA HIS A 230 -16.16 20.47 -7.15
C HIS A 230 -16.25 19.03 -7.67
N SER A 231 -16.24 18.89 -9.00
CA SER A 231 -16.23 17.59 -9.68
C SER A 231 -14.89 16.88 -9.45
N ALA A 232 -14.94 15.65 -8.94
CA ALA A 232 -13.77 14.86 -8.57
C ALA A 232 -14.03 13.37 -8.84
N LEU A 233 -12.96 12.62 -9.11
CA LEU A 233 -13.02 11.16 -9.24
C LEU A 233 -13.55 10.49 -7.98
N GLN A 234 -14.32 9.41 -8.15
CA GLN A 234 -14.87 8.66 -7.03
C GLN A 234 -14.06 7.39 -6.77
N LEU A 235 -13.32 7.35 -5.67
CA LEU A 235 -12.57 6.17 -5.21
C LEU A 235 -13.40 5.45 -4.17
N MET A 236 -13.58 4.14 -4.30
CA MET A 236 -14.33 3.38 -3.30
C MET A 236 -14.03 1.89 -3.36
N THR A 237 -14.37 1.19 -2.28
CA THR A 237 -14.40 -0.27 -2.32
C THR A 237 -15.55 -0.76 -3.18
N VAL A 238 -15.41 -1.95 -3.76
CA VAL A 238 -16.50 -2.61 -4.51
C VAL A 238 -17.79 -2.73 -3.68
N HIS A 239 -17.65 -2.96 -2.37
CA HIS A 239 -18.79 -3.01 -1.44
C HIS A 239 -19.53 -1.68 -1.33
N ALA A 240 -18.79 -0.57 -1.24
CA ALA A 240 -19.34 0.77 -1.12
C ALA A 240 -20.03 1.26 -2.41
N ALA A 241 -19.72 0.65 -3.55
CA ALA A 241 -20.32 0.99 -4.84
C ALA A 241 -21.75 0.45 -5.04
N LYS A 242 -22.27 -0.37 -4.12
CA LYS A 242 -23.59 -0.99 -4.23
C LYS A 242 -24.69 0.07 -4.37
N GLY A 243 -25.46 -0.01 -5.47
CA GLY A 243 -26.56 0.91 -5.74
C GLY A 243 -26.15 2.22 -6.42
N LEU A 244 -24.85 2.44 -6.64
CA LEU A 244 -24.33 3.57 -7.43
C LEU A 244 -24.12 3.14 -8.89
N GLU A 245 -23.98 4.10 -9.79
CA GLU A 245 -23.64 3.86 -11.19
C GLU A 245 -22.96 5.09 -11.78
N PHE A 246 -22.02 4.86 -12.69
CA PHE A 246 -21.12 5.88 -13.22
C PHE A 246 -21.00 5.74 -14.74
N HIS A 247 -20.75 6.84 -15.46
CA HIS A 247 -20.41 6.79 -16.88
C HIS A 247 -19.25 5.83 -17.14
N THR A 248 -18.15 5.96 -16.39
CA THR A 248 -16.96 5.11 -16.52
C THR A 248 -16.55 4.50 -15.20
N VAL A 249 -16.22 3.22 -15.22
CA VAL A 249 -15.75 2.48 -14.04
C VAL A 249 -14.44 1.78 -14.35
N PHE A 250 -13.48 1.94 -13.46
CA PHE A 250 -12.26 1.15 -13.39
C PHE A 250 -12.40 0.13 -12.26
N VAL A 251 -12.14 -1.13 -12.51
CA VAL A 251 -12.01 -2.17 -11.48
C VAL A 251 -10.55 -2.62 -11.44
N THR A 252 -9.87 -2.31 -10.35
CA THR A 252 -8.42 -2.45 -10.22
C THR A 252 -8.01 -3.66 -9.41
N GLY A 253 -6.80 -4.17 -9.65
CA GLY A 253 -6.24 -5.29 -8.89
C GLY A 253 -7.04 -6.59 -9.03
N LEU A 254 -7.49 -6.91 -10.25
CA LEU A 254 -8.11 -8.19 -10.58
C LEU A 254 -7.06 -9.30 -10.62
N GLU A 255 -6.62 -9.70 -9.43
CA GLU A 255 -5.51 -10.61 -9.15
C GLU A 255 -5.98 -11.71 -8.19
N GLU A 256 -5.54 -12.95 -8.40
CA GLU A 256 -5.78 -14.05 -7.46
C GLU A 256 -5.15 -13.74 -6.10
N GLY A 257 -5.91 -13.91 -5.02
CA GLY A 257 -5.52 -13.56 -3.66
C GLY A 257 -5.88 -12.12 -3.26
N LEU A 258 -6.16 -11.24 -4.22
CA LEU A 258 -6.64 -9.88 -3.98
C LEU A 258 -8.12 -9.74 -4.34
N PHE A 259 -8.50 -10.10 -5.57
CA PHE A 259 -9.87 -10.16 -6.05
C PHE A 259 -10.05 -11.31 -7.06
N PRO A 260 -10.41 -12.54 -6.61
CA PRO A 260 -10.98 -12.88 -5.30
C PRO A 260 -9.98 -12.78 -4.14
N HIS A 261 -10.45 -12.27 -3.00
CA HIS A 261 -9.63 -12.13 -1.79
C HIS A 261 -9.19 -13.48 -1.22
N GLU A 262 -7.96 -13.60 -0.73
CA GLU A 262 -7.36 -14.85 -0.24
C GLU A 262 -8.22 -15.59 0.81
N ASN A 263 -8.82 -14.84 1.75
CA ASN A 263 -9.72 -15.40 2.77
C ASN A 263 -10.93 -16.14 2.17
N SER A 264 -11.47 -15.65 1.05
CA SER A 264 -12.63 -16.26 0.40
C SER A 264 -12.35 -17.66 -0.16
N LEU A 265 -11.08 -17.99 -0.41
CA LEU A 265 -10.65 -19.30 -0.90
C LEU A 265 -10.81 -20.41 0.15
N SER A 266 -10.80 -20.05 1.44
CA SER A 266 -10.94 -20.99 2.55
C SER A 266 -12.38 -21.10 3.06
N GLU A 267 -13.26 -20.20 2.62
CA GLU A 267 -14.65 -20.12 3.04
C GLU A 267 -15.57 -20.95 2.14
N TYR A 268 -16.61 -21.55 2.74
CA TYR A 268 -17.66 -22.22 1.97
C TYR A 268 -18.41 -21.19 1.12
N ASP A 269 -18.52 -21.44 -0.20
CA ASP A 269 -19.07 -20.51 -1.19
C ASP A 269 -18.38 -19.12 -1.27
N GLY A 270 -17.20 -18.95 -0.68
CA GLY A 270 -16.52 -17.65 -0.62
C GLY A 270 -16.17 -17.10 -2.01
N VAL A 271 -15.71 -17.95 -2.93
CA VAL A 271 -15.45 -17.56 -4.33
C VAL A 271 -16.72 -17.11 -5.05
N GLU A 272 -17.87 -17.74 -4.76
CA GLU A 272 -19.15 -17.33 -5.35
C GLU A 272 -19.63 -15.99 -4.79
N GLU A 273 -19.31 -15.66 -3.53
CA GLU A 273 -19.53 -14.31 -2.99
C GLU A 273 -18.63 -13.27 -3.66
N GLU A 274 -17.33 -13.56 -3.82
CA GLU A 274 -16.42 -12.67 -4.55
C GLU A 274 -16.86 -12.49 -6.02
N ARG A 275 -17.40 -13.55 -6.64
CA ARG A 275 -17.99 -13.47 -7.99
C ARG A 275 -19.19 -12.52 -8.03
N ARG A 276 -20.06 -12.55 -7.02
CA ARG A 276 -21.16 -11.60 -6.87
C ARG A 276 -20.64 -10.16 -6.71
N LEU A 277 -19.56 -9.96 -5.95
CA LEU A 277 -18.92 -8.65 -5.85
C LEU A 277 -18.36 -8.18 -7.20
N ALA A 278 -17.68 -9.05 -7.95
CA ALA A 278 -17.19 -8.74 -9.29
C ALA A 278 -18.34 -8.37 -10.25
N TYR A 279 -19.45 -9.12 -10.20
CA TYR A 279 -20.67 -8.78 -10.94
C TYR A 279 -21.23 -7.40 -10.55
N VAL A 280 -21.28 -7.07 -9.26
CA VAL A 280 -21.70 -5.74 -8.80
C VAL A 280 -20.77 -4.67 -9.38
N ALA A 281 -19.45 -4.84 -9.29
CA ALA A 281 -18.46 -3.89 -9.80
C ALA A 281 -18.63 -3.63 -11.32
N ILE A 282 -18.72 -4.71 -12.12
CA ILE A 282 -18.88 -4.65 -13.57
C ILE A 282 -20.17 -3.92 -13.95
N THR A 283 -21.27 -4.20 -13.24
CA THR A 283 -22.58 -3.58 -13.51
C THR A 283 -22.71 -2.14 -12.99
N ARG A 284 -21.68 -1.56 -12.37
CA ARG A 284 -21.69 -0.13 -12.03
C ARG A 284 -21.41 0.77 -13.24
N ALA A 285 -20.83 0.21 -14.31
CA ALA A 285 -20.47 0.94 -15.51
C ALA A 285 -21.67 1.13 -16.44
N ARG A 286 -22.00 2.39 -16.79
CA ARG A 286 -23.05 2.70 -17.78
C ARG A 286 -22.53 2.69 -19.21
N ARG A 287 -21.29 3.15 -19.45
CA ARG A 287 -20.74 3.35 -20.80
C ARG A 287 -19.40 2.67 -21.03
N ARG A 288 -18.42 2.92 -20.16
CA ARG A 288 -17.06 2.37 -20.31
C ARG A 288 -16.66 1.60 -19.05
N LEU A 289 -16.11 0.41 -19.24
CA LEU A 289 -15.58 -0.44 -18.18
C LEU A 289 -14.12 -0.75 -18.49
N TYR A 290 -13.24 -0.47 -17.54
CA TYR A 290 -11.83 -0.83 -17.59
C TYR A 290 -11.54 -1.81 -16.47
N LEU A 291 -10.92 -2.94 -16.81
CA LEU A 291 -10.53 -3.99 -15.89
C LEU A 291 -9.00 -4.05 -15.91
N THR A 292 -8.36 -3.92 -14.76
CA THR A 292 -6.90 -3.87 -14.67
C THR A 292 -6.36 -4.87 -13.65
N HIS A 293 -5.15 -5.36 -13.91
CA HIS A 293 -4.40 -6.20 -13.00
C HIS A 293 -2.91 -5.87 -13.13
N ALA A 294 -2.17 -5.98 -12.03
CA ALA A 294 -0.71 -5.92 -12.00
C ALA A 294 -0.14 -7.35 -12.02
N GLN A 295 1.01 -7.53 -12.66
CA GLN A 295 1.79 -8.78 -12.59
C GLN A 295 2.70 -8.81 -11.36
N SER A 296 3.05 -7.64 -10.85
CA SER A 296 3.83 -7.48 -9.62
C SER A 296 3.23 -6.37 -8.79
N ARG A 297 3.03 -6.59 -7.50
CA ARG A 297 2.51 -5.58 -6.57
C ARG A 297 3.37 -5.55 -5.32
N MET A 298 3.67 -4.35 -4.83
CA MET A 298 4.24 -4.22 -3.50
C MET A 298 3.07 -4.31 -2.52
N LEU A 299 2.90 -5.48 -1.87
CA LEU A 299 1.85 -5.67 -0.88
C LEU A 299 2.50 -6.13 0.42
N HIS A 300 2.26 -5.37 1.48
CA HIS A 300 2.80 -5.64 2.80
C HIS A 300 4.35 -5.69 2.89
N GLY A 301 5.09 -4.86 2.16
CA GLY A 301 6.55 -4.84 2.16
C GLY A 301 7.20 -5.97 1.35
N TRP A 302 6.39 -6.82 0.70
CA TRP A 302 6.88 -7.90 -0.16
C TRP A 302 6.43 -7.65 -1.60
N LEU A 303 7.37 -7.76 -2.53
CA LEU A 303 7.05 -7.83 -3.95
C LEU A 303 6.35 -9.17 -4.23
N ARG A 304 5.04 -9.14 -4.46
CA ARG A 304 4.26 -10.32 -4.86
C ARG A 304 4.11 -10.33 -6.36
N TYR A 305 4.38 -11.49 -6.97
CA TYR A 305 4.02 -11.76 -8.35
C TYR A 305 2.64 -12.39 -8.40
N ASN A 306 1.71 -11.72 -9.06
CA ASN A 306 0.29 -12.03 -8.97
C ASN A 306 -0.19 -12.72 -10.25
N ILE A 307 -1.10 -13.67 -10.06
CA ILE A 307 -1.80 -14.35 -11.14
C ILE A 307 -3.05 -13.53 -11.47
N ALA A 308 -3.35 -13.35 -12.75
CA ALA A 308 -4.59 -12.70 -13.16
C ALA A 308 -5.82 -13.42 -12.58
N SER A 309 -6.79 -12.64 -12.11
CA SER A 309 -8.03 -13.15 -11.51
C SER A 309 -8.77 -14.07 -12.47
N ARG A 310 -9.28 -15.19 -11.95
CA ARG A 310 -10.18 -16.10 -12.67
C ARG A 310 -11.41 -15.39 -13.25
N PHE A 311 -11.86 -14.29 -12.65
CA PHE A 311 -13.02 -13.54 -13.15
C PHE A 311 -12.78 -12.93 -14.53
N LEU A 312 -11.51 -12.72 -14.91
CA LEU A 312 -11.16 -12.29 -16.27
C LEU A 312 -11.37 -13.42 -17.29
N ASP A 313 -11.04 -14.66 -16.91
CA ASP A 313 -11.19 -15.87 -17.75
C ASP A 313 -12.67 -16.23 -18.00
N GLU A 314 -13.58 -15.70 -17.19
CA GLU A 314 -15.02 -15.96 -17.26
C GLU A 314 -15.77 -14.95 -18.15
N LEU A 315 -15.11 -13.85 -18.52
CA LEU A 315 -15.68 -12.87 -19.42
C LEU A 315 -15.63 -13.42 -20.86
N PRO A 316 -16.70 -13.24 -21.66
CA PRO A 316 -16.68 -13.69 -23.05
C PRO A 316 -15.61 -12.95 -23.86
N ASP A 317 -14.71 -13.69 -24.52
CA ASP A 317 -13.60 -13.13 -25.31
C ASP A 317 -14.04 -12.08 -26.34
N GLY A 318 -15.23 -12.25 -26.94
CA GLY A 318 -15.78 -11.32 -27.92
C GLY A 318 -16.25 -9.97 -27.34
N LEU A 319 -16.31 -9.83 -26.01
CA LEU A 319 -16.77 -8.63 -25.30
C LEU A 319 -15.62 -7.87 -24.63
N VAL A 320 -14.42 -8.43 -24.60
CA VAL A 320 -13.25 -7.84 -23.95
C VAL A 320 -12.19 -7.52 -24.99
N ARG A 321 -11.52 -6.37 -24.83
CA ARG A 321 -10.37 -5.99 -25.63
C ARG A 321 -9.17 -5.75 -24.73
N TRP A 322 -8.13 -6.55 -24.92
CA TRP A 322 -6.83 -6.30 -24.28
C TRP A 322 -6.20 -5.03 -24.87
N LEU A 323 -5.94 -4.05 -24.01
CA LEU A 323 -5.33 -2.76 -24.39
C LEU A 323 -3.81 -2.80 -24.31
N SER A 324 -3.28 -3.55 -23.35
CA SER A 324 -1.85 -3.85 -23.28
C SER A 324 -1.51 -4.91 -24.34
N PRO A 325 -0.43 -4.74 -25.12
CA PRO A 325 0.06 -5.86 -25.91
C PRO A 325 0.36 -7.00 -24.95
N ILE A 326 -0.24 -8.17 -25.17
CA ILE A 326 0.21 -9.41 -24.55
C ILE A 326 1.68 -9.49 -24.94
N ARG A 327 2.59 -9.24 -23.98
CA ARG A 327 4.03 -9.40 -24.19
C ARG A 327 4.29 -10.90 -24.37
N GLY A 328 3.98 -11.42 -25.56
CA GLY A 328 4.70 -12.56 -26.10
C GLY A 328 6.17 -12.17 -26.09
N VAL A 329 7.00 -13.11 -25.63
CA VAL A 329 8.47 -13.03 -25.54
C VAL A 329 9.04 -11.92 -26.44
N PRO A 330 9.57 -10.81 -25.89
CA PRO A 330 10.22 -9.83 -26.73
C PRO A 330 11.45 -10.50 -27.38
N PRO A 331 11.71 -10.29 -28.68
CA PRO A 331 13.04 -10.56 -29.21
C PRO A 331 14.02 -9.71 -28.41
N ALA A 332 15.12 -10.32 -27.98
CA ALA A 332 16.18 -9.65 -27.26
C ALA A 332 16.75 -8.52 -28.14
N GLN A 333 16.39 -7.27 -27.82
CA GLN A 333 17.13 -6.07 -28.21
C GLN A 333 16.67 -4.87 -27.37
N ASP A 334 17.56 -4.50 -26.45
CA ASP A 334 17.88 -3.17 -25.94
C ASP A 334 16.72 -2.24 -25.58
N ILE A 335 16.34 -2.27 -24.30
CA ILE A 335 15.85 -1.09 -23.58
C ILE A 335 16.43 -1.14 -22.18
N ASP A 336 17.35 -0.20 -21.90
CA ASP A 336 17.97 0.00 -20.59
C ASP A 336 16.89 0.27 -19.53
N ALA A 337 16.73 -0.69 -18.61
CA ALA A 337 15.98 -0.56 -17.38
C ALA A 337 16.85 -1.08 -16.23
N GLU A 338 17.87 -0.30 -15.89
CA GLU A 338 18.63 -0.47 -14.66
C GLU A 338 17.74 -0.08 -13.48
N ILE A 339 17.10 -1.08 -12.86
CA ILE A 339 16.90 -1.29 -11.41
C ILE A 339 16.10 -2.60 -11.30
N GLY A 340 16.83 -3.71 -11.09
CA GLY A 340 16.29 -5.08 -10.93
C GLY A 340 16.84 -6.14 -11.90
N ALA A 341 17.56 -5.73 -12.95
CA ALA A 341 18.01 -6.61 -14.04
C ALA A 341 19.00 -7.72 -13.63
N THR A 342 19.78 -7.54 -12.55
CA THR A 342 20.87 -8.47 -12.21
C THR A 342 20.41 -9.85 -11.75
N ARG A 343 19.21 -9.98 -11.16
CA ARG A 343 18.64 -11.30 -10.79
C ARG A 343 17.85 -11.93 -11.94
N ASN A 344 17.10 -11.14 -12.70
CA ASN A 344 16.25 -11.65 -13.79
C ASN A 344 17.06 -12.13 -14.99
N ASP A 345 18.11 -11.40 -15.40
CA ASP A 345 18.95 -11.81 -16.53
C ASP A 345 19.85 -12.99 -16.15
N ALA A 346 20.46 -12.95 -14.97
CA ALA A 346 21.24 -14.07 -14.45
C ALA A 346 20.38 -15.34 -14.27
N MET A 347 19.08 -15.23 -14.02
CA MET A 347 18.18 -16.38 -13.93
C MET A 347 17.75 -16.89 -15.31
N ALA A 348 17.36 -15.99 -16.22
CA ALA A 348 16.97 -16.34 -17.58
C ALA A 348 18.08 -17.13 -18.30
N GLU A 349 19.34 -16.73 -18.09
CA GLU A 349 20.51 -17.45 -18.61
C GLU A 349 20.73 -18.83 -17.96
N ARG A 350 20.33 -19.02 -16.68
CA ARG A 350 20.59 -20.27 -15.91
C ARG A 350 19.50 -21.32 -16.06
N SER A 351 18.25 -20.90 -16.26
CA SER A 351 17.06 -21.78 -16.24
C SER A 351 16.24 -21.76 -17.53
N GLY A 352 16.44 -20.77 -18.40
CA GLY A 352 15.59 -20.53 -19.58
C GLY A 352 14.21 -19.94 -19.24
N TRP A 353 13.95 -19.64 -17.96
CA TRP A 353 12.69 -19.06 -17.48
C TRP A 353 12.96 -17.75 -16.72
N ARG A 354 11.96 -16.87 -16.64
CA ARG A 354 12.06 -15.54 -15.99
C ARG A 354 11.18 -15.45 -14.73
N ILE A 355 11.62 -14.73 -13.70
CA ILE A 355 10.76 -14.44 -12.53
C ILE A 355 9.62 -13.55 -13.02
N GLY A 356 8.41 -13.81 -12.54
CA GLY A 356 7.18 -13.18 -13.01
C GLY A 356 6.62 -13.79 -14.30
N GLN A 357 7.25 -14.81 -14.89
CA GLN A 357 6.73 -15.47 -16.09
C GLN A 357 5.55 -16.38 -15.73
N SER A 358 4.44 -16.21 -16.46
CA SER A 358 3.29 -17.11 -16.40
C SER A 358 3.59 -18.45 -17.04
N VAL A 359 3.25 -19.53 -16.34
CA VAL A 359 3.52 -20.91 -16.75
C VAL A 359 2.30 -21.78 -16.50
N LYS A 360 2.19 -22.86 -17.27
CA LYS A 360 1.18 -23.91 -17.10
C LYS A 360 1.87 -25.23 -16.79
N HIS A 361 1.40 -25.90 -15.75
CA HIS A 361 1.84 -27.24 -15.35
C HIS A 361 0.69 -28.23 -15.50
N THR A 362 0.97 -29.42 -16.03
CA THR A 362 -0.04 -30.45 -16.31
C THR A 362 -0.82 -30.88 -15.07
N LYS A 363 -0.16 -30.96 -13.91
CA LYS A 363 -0.79 -31.35 -12.63
C LYS A 363 -1.31 -30.19 -11.79
N PHE A 364 -0.68 -29.02 -11.87
CA PHE A 364 -0.89 -27.93 -10.92
C PHE A 364 -1.58 -26.71 -11.54
N GLY A 365 -1.84 -26.76 -12.85
CA GLY A 365 -2.55 -25.71 -13.58
C GLY A 365 -1.67 -24.50 -13.86
N LEU A 366 -2.31 -23.33 -13.92
CA LEU A 366 -1.66 -22.04 -14.15
C LEU A 366 -0.91 -21.57 -12.91
N GLY A 367 0.27 -20.99 -13.12
CA GLY A 367 1.08 -20.40 -12.07
C GLY A 367 2.02 -19.33 -12.59
N ILE A 368 2.75 -18.71 -11.68
CA ILE A 368 3.77 -17.69 -11.97
C ILE A 368 5.06 -18.06 -11.27
N ILE A 369 6.19 -17.92 -11.96
CA ILE A 369 7.51 -18.17 -11.37
C ILE A 369 7.81 -17.03 -10.41
N ILE A 370 8.10 -17.35 -9.14
CA ILE A 370 8.39 -16.36 -8.10
C ILE A 370 9.86 -16.38 -7.66
N ASP A 371 10.56 -17.49 -7.88
CA ASP A 371 11.99 -17.63 -7.58
C ASP A 371 12.62 -18.75 -8.42
N ALA A 372 13.94 -18.78 -8.52
CA ALA A 372 14.68 -19.94 -9.04
C ALA A 372 16.08 -20.07 -8.44
N GLU A 373 16.51 -21.32 -8.29
CA GLU A 373 17.82 -21.70 -7.77
C GLU A 373 18.51 -22.74 -8.66
N GLY A 374 19.83 -22.85 -8.54
CA GLY A 374 20.62 -23.85 -9.28
C GLY A 374 21.05 -23.43 -10.69
N ARG A 375 21.64 -24.37 -11.44
CA ARG A 375 22.07 -24.24 -12.84
C ARG A 375 21.92 -25.59 -13.55
N GLY A 376 21.57 -25.57 -14.84
CA GLY A 376 21.51 -26.78 -15.67
C GLY A 376 20.49 -27.80 -15.15
N ASN A 377 20.88 -29.06 -15.02
CA ASN A 377 19.98 -30.15 -14.63
C ASN A 377 19.49 -30.07 -13.17
N ASP A 378 20.25 -29.42 -12.28
CA ASP A 378 19.85 -29.20 -10.88
C ASP A 378 19.03 -27.92 -10.69
N ALA A 379 18.69 -27.21 -11.77
CA ALA A 379 17.92 -25.98 -11.69
C ALA A 379 16.49 -26.27 -11.24
N ARG A 380 16.03 -25.49 -10.25
CA ARG A 380 14.69 -25.55 -9.69
C ARG A 380 14.05 -24.18 -9.78
N VAL A 381 12.75 -24.18 -10.05
CA VAL A 381 11.93 -22.97 -10.02
C VAL A 381 10.89 -23.11 -8.93
N GLN A 382 10.68 -22.01 -8.21
CA GLN A 382 9.56 -21.87 -7.31
C GLN A 382 8.41 -21.24 -8.10
N VAL A 383 7.30 -21.95 -8.19
CA VAL A 383 6.12 -21.52 -8.94
C VAL A 383 4.96 -21.38 -7.96
N ASN A 384 4.31 -20.23 -7.96
CA ASN A 384 3.05 -20.03 -7.27
C ASN A 384 1.91 -20.45 -8.22
N PHE A 385 1.22 -21.55 -7.92
CA PHE A 385 0.09 -22.05 -8.71
C PHE A 385 -1.24 -21.56 -8.16
N ARG A 386 -2.19 -21.24 -9.06
CA ARG A 386 -3.53 -20.73 -8.72
C ARG A 386 -4.25 -21.61 -7.67
N GLU A 387 -4.23 -22.93 -7.86
CA GLU A 387 -4.93 -23.87 -6.97
C GLU A 387 -4.00 -24.62 -6.02
N ALA A 388 -2.75 -24.88 -6.44
CA ALA A 388 -1.82 -25.72 -5.69
C ALA A 388 -0.87 -24.95 -4.76
N GLY A 389 -0.93 -23.61 -4.78
CA GLY A 389 -0.05 -22.72 -4.04
C GLY A 389 1.40 -22.81 -4.49
N VAL A 390 2.32 -22.38 -3.61
CA VAL A 390 3.75 -22.33 -3.90
C VAL A 390 4.39 -23.72 -3.91
N LYS A 391 5.06 -24.09 -5.01
CA LYS A 391 5.79 -25.35 -5.18
C LYS A 391 7.17 -25.14 -5.79
N TRP A 392 8.16 -25.84 -5.25
CA TRP A 392 9.47 -26.02 -5.87
C TRP A 392 9.41 -27.16 -6.88
N LEU A 393 9.82 -26.89 -8.12
CA LEU A 393 9.85 -27.86 -9.21
C LEU A 393 11.24 -27.92 -9.82
N ALA A 394 11.80 -29.13 -9.95
CA ALA A 394 13.02 -29.37 -10.71
C ALA A 394 12.72 -29.27 -12.21
N LEU A 395 13.42 -28.39 -12.93
CA LEU A 395 13.11 -28.07 -14.33
C LEU A 395 13.17 -29.28 -15.26
N GLU A 396 14.05 -30.24 -14.98
CA GLU A 396 14.17 -31.49 -15.74
C GLU A 396 12.85 -32.28 -15.78
N TYR A 397 12.05 -32.21 -14.70
CA TYR A 397 10.82 -32.98 -14.54
C TYR A 397 9.54 -32.13 -14.57
N ALA A 398 9.66 -30.81 -14.43
CA ALA A 398 8.54 -29.90 -14.26
C ALA A 398 7.64 -29.81 -15.51
N LYS A 399 8.16 -30.05 -16.71
CA LYS A 399 7.41 -29.97 -17.98
C LYS A 399 6.52 -28.71 -18.07
N LEU A 400 7.07 -27.56 -17.68
CA LEU A 400 6.37 -26.28 -17.72
C LEU A 400 6.19 -25.82 -19.16
N GLN A 401 5.01 -25.25 -19.45
CA GLN A 401 4.71 -24.60 -20.72
C GLN A 401 4.51 -23.10 -20.47
N PRO A 402 4.98 -22.20 -21.36
CA PRO A 402 4.59 -20.80 -21.30
C PRO A 402 3.07 -20.68 -21.40
N ALA A 403 2.45 -19.91 -20.50
CA ALA A 403 1.01 -19.71 -20.47
C ALA A 403 0.59 -18.44 -21.22
#